data_AF-A0A7W9XP95-F1
#
_entry.id   AF-A0A7W9XP95-F1
#
_cell.length_a   1.000
_cell.length_b   1.000
_cell.length_c   1.000
_cell.angle_alpha   90.00
_cell.angle_beta   90.00
_cell.angle_gamma   90.00
#
_symmetry.space_group_name_H-M   'P 1'
#
loop_
_entity.id
_entity.type
_entity.pdbx_description
1 polymer ?
#
loop_
_entity_poly.entity_id
_entity_poly.type
_entity_poly.pdbx_seq_one_letter_code
_entity_poly.pdbx_strand_id
1 'polypeptide(L)'
;MSDFLKILTTEAERALADKRNEALQTLFGKSYHLSTYTVTFHQSADALYSGIVKFTDDDGEELKAIFNVYIFDNTIYTSLLTLDMIKLIDVPFIYFISEVEHYISN
;
A
#
# COMPACT_ATOMS: atom_id res chain seq x y z
N MET A 1 25.71 9.57 18.82
CA MET A 1 24.88 8.69 17.98
C MET A 1 25.18 9.04 16.53
N SER A 2 25.47 8.09 15.65
CA SER A 2 25.81 8.41 14.25
C SER A 2 24.60 9.02 13.54
N ASP A 3 24.86 9.90 12.56
CA ASP A 3 23.78 10.50 11.75
C ASP A 3 22.94 9.42 11.03
N PHE A 4 23.56 8.28 10.70
CA PHE A 4 22.87 7.10 10.19
C PHE A 4 21.83 6.54 11.16
N LEU A 5 22.21 6.32 12.43
CA LEU A 5 21.27 5.87 13.46
C LEU A 5 20.20 6.92 13.73
N LYS A 6 20.53 8.21 13.66
CA LYS A 6 19.56 9.30 13.80
C LYS A 6 18.52 9.25 12.68
N ILE A 7 18.93 9.14 11.41
CA ILE A 7 18.04 9.05 10.25
C ILE A 7 17.12 7.81 10.32
N LEU A 8 17.63 6.67 10.81
CA LEU A 8 16.84 5.44 10.95
C LEU A 8 15.86 5.46 12.14
N THR A 9 16.06 6.34 13.12
CA THR A 9 15.28 6.37 14.37
C THR A 9 14.36 7.58 14.48
N THR A 10 14.57 8.62 13.68
CA THR A 10 13.67 9.76 13.62
C THR A 10 12.54 9.48 12.65
N GLU A 11 11.30 9.55 13.14
CA GLU A 11 10.14 9.64 12.27
C GLU A 11 10.28 10.82 11.31
N ALA A 12 9.70 10.68 10.11
CA ALA A 12 9.56 11.79 9.18
C ALA A 12 8.88 12.99 9.85
N GLU A 13 9.00 14.18 9.26
CA GLU A 13 8.29 15.37 9.73
C GLU A 13 6.81 15.03 10.00
N ARG A 14 6.28 15.51 11.13
CA ARG A 14 4.95 15.13 11.62
C ARG A 14 3.86 15.23 10.53
N ALA A 15 3.90 16.29 9.72
CA ALA A 15 2.96 16.49 8.62
C ALA A 15 3.03 15.38 7.55
N LEU A 16 4.20 14.82 7.27
CA LEU A 16 4.35 13.69 6.35
C LEU A 16 3.88 12.38 6.98
N ALA A 17 4.17 12.18 8.27
CA ALA A 17 3.67 11.02 9.00
C ALA A 17 2.14 11.01 9.02
N ASP A 18 1.51 12.17 9.24
CA ASP A 18 0.05 12.34 9.21
C ASP A 18 -0.51 12.01 7.80
N LYS A 19 0.07 12.57 6.74
CA LYS A 19 -0.34 12.25 5.34
C LYS A 19 -0.20 10.76 5.00
N ARG A 20 0.88 10.10 5.44
CA ARG A 20 1.05 8.65 5.25
C ARG A 20 -0.07 7.89 5.97
N ASN A 21 -0.40 8.28 7.20
CA ASN A 21 -1.48 7.65 7.97
C ASN A 21 -2.85 7.88 7.30
N GLU A 22 -3.10 9.07 6.75
CA GLU A 22 -4.31 9.35 5.96
C GLU A 22 -4.40 8.47 4.70
N ALA A 23 -3.29 8.28 3.98
CA ALA A 23 -3.23 7.38 2.83
C ALA A 23 -3.56 5.93 3.22
N LEU A 24 -3.02 5.43 4.34
CA LEU A 24 -3.34 4.12 4.89
C LEU A 24 -4.83 3.99 5.23
N GLN A 25 -5.39 4.97 5.93
CA GLN A 25 -6.82 5.00 6.26
C GLN A 25 -7.72 5.10 5.02
N THR A 26 -7.22 5.73 3.95
CA THR A 26 -7.94 5.81 2.68
C THR A 26 -8.04 4.44 2.00
N LEU A 27 -7.04 3.58 2.17
CA LEU A 27 -7.06 2.21 1.63
C LEU A 27 -7.84 1.27 2.55
N PHE A 28 -7.53 1.26 3.86
CA PHE A 28 -8.08 0.29 4.80
C PHE A 28 -9.61 0.31 4.86
N GLY A 29 -10.21 -0.88 4.84
CA GLY A 29 -11.65 -1.05 4.96
C GLY A 29 -12.45 -0.59 3.74
N LYS A 30 -11.77 -0.23 2.65
CA LYS A 30 -12.42 0.06 1.37
C LYS A 30 -12.30 -1.10 0.41
N SER A 31 -13.34 -1.24 -0.40
CA SER A 31 -13.40 -2.12 -1.55
C SER A 31 -13.51 -1.28 -2.82
N TYR A 32 -12.74 -1.65 -3.83
CA TYR A 32 -12.72 -1.01 -5.13
C TYR A 32 -13.15 -2.05 -6.18
N HIS A 33 -14.14 -1.72 -7.00
CA HIS A 33 -14.53 -2.56 -8.14
C HIS A 33 -13.69 -2.12 -9.34
N LEU A 34 -12.73 -2.96 -9.73
CA LEU A 34 -11.75 -2.68 -10.77
C LEU A 34 -11.81 -3.80 -11.81
N SER A 35 -12.29 -3.51 -13.02
CA SER A 35 -12.54 -4.52 -14.06
C SER A 35 -13.40 -5.68 -13.54
N THR A 36 -12.92 -6.92 -13.64
CA THR A 36 -13.60 -8.16 -13.19
C THR A 36 -13.24 -8.54 -11.75
N TYR A 37 -12.57 -7.64 -11.02
CA TYR A 37 -12.11 -7.90 -9.65
C TYR A 37 -12.69 -6.90 -8.66
N THR A 38 -13.02 -7.40 -7.48
CA THR A 38 -13.22 -6.59 -6.28
C THR A 38 -11.96 -6.62 -5.43
N VAL A 39 -11.34 -5.45 -5.24
CA VAL A 39 -10.09 -5.29 -4.50
C VAL A 39 -10.36 -4.73 -3.12
N THR A 40 -10.06 -5.48 -2.07
CA THR A 40 -10.34 -5.09 -0.67
C THR A 40 -9.05 -5.03 0.14
N PHE A 41 -8.83 -3.88 0.80
CA PHE A 41 -7.62 -3.64 1.59
C PHE A 41 -7.89 -3.82 3.08
N HIS A 42 -7.14 -4.72 3.69
CA HIS A 42 -7.23 -5.08 5.10
C HIS A 42 -5.99 -4.62 5.85
N GLN A 43 -6.22 -4.06 7.04
CA GLN A 43 -5.15 -3.77 7.98
C GLN A 43 -4.56 -5.07 8.53
N SER A 44 -3.24 -5.17 8.56
CA SER A 44 -2.54 -6.25 9.27
C SER A 44 -2.45 -5.89 10.76
N ALA A 45 -2.69 -6.86 11.64
CA ALA A 45 -2.55 -6.65 13.08
C ALA A 45 -1.08 -6.44 13.51
N ASP A 46 -0.14 -7.01 12.75
CA ASP A 46 1.25 -7.17 13.17
C ASP A 46 2.22 -6.20 12.50
N ALA A 47 1.76 -5.43 11.50
CA ALA A 47 2.64 -4.64 10.68
C ALA A 47 2.25 -3.16 10.63
N LEU A 48 3.16 -2.31 11.09
CA LEU A 48 3.03 -0.86 10.99
C LEU A 48 3.11 -0.45 9.52
N TYR A 49 2.08 0.23 9.03
CA TYR A 49 2.03 0.84 7.70
C TYR A 49 1.96 -0.14 6.51
N SER A 50 1.60 -1.39 6.77
CA SER A 50 1.29 -2.37 5.73
C SER A 50 0.03 -3.15 6.02
N GLY A 51 -0.45 -3.86 5.00
CA GLY A 51 -1.65 -4.66 5.08
C GLY A 51 -1.71 -5.73 4.00
N ILE A 52 -2.81 -6.45 4.01
CA ILE A 52 -3.14 -7.45 2.99
C ILE A 52 -4.18 -6.83 2.06
N VAL A 53 -3.96 -6.96 0.77
CA VAL A 53 -4.98 -6.71 -0.23
C VAL A 53 -5.48 -8.04 -0.78
N LYS A 54 -6.80 -8.17 -0.89
CA LYS A 54 -7.46 -9.31 -1.51
C LYS A 54 -8.07 -8.87 -2.83
N PHE A 55 -7.91 -9.71 -3.85
CA PHE A 55 -8.55 -9.57 -5.14
C PHE A 55 -9.52 -10.74 -5.27
N THR A 56 -10.80 -10.45 -5.45
CA THR A 56 -11.84 -11.46 -5.66
C THR A 56 -12.38 -11.28 -7.07
N ASP A 57 -12.31 -12.31 -7.90
CA ASP A 57 -12.91 -12.26 -9.25
C ASP A 57 -14.43 -12.51 -9.22
N ASP A 58 -15.05 -12.41 -10.39
CA ASP A 58 -16.49 -12.63 -10.57
C ASP A 58 -16.91 -14.09 -10.29
N ASP A 59 -15.98 -15.05 -10.40
CA ASP A 59 -16.20 -16.47 -10.10
C ASP A 59 -16.03 -16.78 -8.59
N GLY A 60 -15.52 -15.81 -7.82
CA GLY A 60 -15.32 -15.89 -6.37
C GLY A 60 -13.95 -16.43 -5.96
N GLU A 61 -13.01 -16.61 -6.89
CA GLU A 61 -11.63 -16.97 -6.58
C GLU A 61 -10.91 -15.78 -5.92
N GLU A 62 -10.11 -16.06 -4.88
CA GLU A 62 -9.40 -15.04 -4.11
C GLU A 62 -7.89 -15.12 -4.31
N LEU A 63 -7.29 -14.01 -4.71
CA LEU A 63 -5.84 -13.79 -4.69
C LEU A 63 -5.46 -12.80 -3.58
N LYS A 64 -4.26 -12.99 -3.00
CA LYS A 64 -3.76 -12.15 -1.91
C LYS A 64 -2.40 -11.58 -2.23
N ALA A 65 -2.20 -10.32 -1.87
CA ALA A 65 -0.94 -9.63 -1.95
C ALA A 65 -0.74 -8.75 -0.71
N ILE A 66 0.47 -8.23 -0.56
CA ILE A 66 0.85 -7.30 0.51
C ILE A 66 0.88 -5.90 -0.07
N PHE A 67 0.45 -4.91 0.69
CA PHE A 67 0.69 -3.52 0.33
C PHE A 67 1.34 -2.75 1.48
N ASN A 68 2.22 -1.81 1.14
CA ASN A 68 2.93 -0.97 2.12
C ASN A 68 2.81 0.49 1.71
N VAL A 69 2.63 1.38 2.67
CA VAL A 69 2.64 2.85 2.46
C VAL A 69 3.83 3.44 3.20
N TYR A 70 4.66 4.20 2.48
CA TYR A 70 5.91 4.72 3.03
C TYR A 70 6.19 6.14 2.53
N ILE A 71 7.16 6.80 3.16
CA ILE A 71 7.59 8.16 2.82
C ILE A 71 8.96 8.05 2.15
N PHE A 72 9.10 8.62 0.97
CA PHE A 72 10.38 8.75 0.27
C PHE A 72 10.43 10.11 -0.41
N ASP A 73 11.54 10.83 -0.21
CA ASP A 73 11.76 12.16 -0.78
C ASP A 73 10.55 13.11 -0.63
N ASN A 74 10.10 13.29 0.62
CA ASN A 74 8.96 14.15 0.98
C ASN A 74 7.63 13.79 0.30
N THR A 75 7.52 12.59 -0.26
CA THR A 75 6.37 12.10 -1.02
C THR A 75 5.85 10.80 -0.42
N ILE A 76 4.53 10.61 -0.43
CA ILE A 76 3.89 9.38 0.04
C ILE A 76 3.83 8.39 -1.13
N TYR A 77 4.42 7.22 -0.93
CA TYR A 77 4.41 6.12 -1.88
C TYR A 77 3.54 4.97 -1.38
N THR A 78 3.04 4.18 -2.32
CA THR A 78 2.39 2.91 -2.01
C THR A 78 2.92 1.84 -2.94
N SER A 79 3.23 0.70 -2.36
CA SER A 79 3.73 -0.46 -3.08
C SER A 79 2.79 -1.65 -2.92
N LEU A 80 2.65 -2.41 -3.99
CA LEU A 80 2.00 -3.72 -4.03
C LEU A 80 3.07 -4.79 -4.20
N LEU A 81 3.04 -5.82 -3.37
CA LEU A 81 4.01 -6.90 -3.38
C LEU A 81 3.32 -8.26 -3.35
N THR A 82 3.95 -9.27 -3.96
CA THR A 82 3.56 -10.66 -3.74
C THR A 82 3.79 -11.07 -2.28
N LEU A 83 3.26 -12.23 -1.87
CA LEU A 83 3.54 -12.80 -0.55
C LEU A 83 5.02 -13.12 -0.33
N ASP A 84 5.78 -13.34 -1.41
CA ASP A 84 7.23 -13.52 -1.41
C ASP A 84 8.00 -12.18 -1.46
N MET A 85 7.32 -11.05 -1.21
CA MET A 85 7.89 -9.70 -1.17
C MET A 85 8.46 -9.21 -2.51
N ILE A 86 8.01 -9.78 -3.64
CA ILE A 86 8.35 -9.26 -4.97
C ILE A 86 7.47 -8.05 -5.26
N LYS A 87 8.09 -6.90 -5.52
CA LYS A 87 7.42 -5.64 -5.82
C LYS A 87 6.79 -5.68 -7.22
N LEU A 88 5.47 -5.52 -7.27
CA LEU A 88 4.66 -5.47 -8.50
C LEU A 88 4.39 -4.03 -8.93
N ILE A 89 4.00 -3.18 -7.98
CA ILE A 89 3.69 -1.75 -8.18
C ILE A 89 4.44 -0.98 -7.10
N ASP A 90 5.00 0.18 -7.45
CA ASP A 90 5.62 1.10 -6.49
C ASP A 90 5.62 2.52 -7.03
N VAL A 91 4.59 3.27 -6.64
CA VAL A 91 4.28 4.59 -7.21
C VAL A 91 3.82 5.55 -6.12
N PRO A 92 3.82 6.88 -6.38
CA PRO A 92 3.19 7.84 -5.49
C PRO A 92 1.73 7.45 -5.21
N PHE A 93 1.29 7.60 -3.96
CA PHE A 93 -0.02 7.14 -3.48
C PHE A 93 -1.19 7.60 -4.37
N ILE A 94 -1.11 8.82 -4.90
CA ILE A 94 -2.14 9.41 -5.77
C ILE A 94 -2.40 8.63 -7.06
N TYR A 95 -1.45 7.82 -7.52
CA TYR A 95 -1.56 7.01 -8.73
C TYR A 95 -1.84 5.54 -8.44
N PHE A 96 -1.78 5.12 -7.17
CA PHE A 96 -1.72 3.71 -6.80
C PHE A 96 -2.94 2.90 -7.27
N ILE A 97 -4.16 3.39 -7.04
CA ILE A 97 -5.38 2.66 -7.44
C ILE A 97 -5.48 2.53 -8.96
N SER A 98 -5.12 3.57 -9.72
CA SER A 98 -5.11 3.52 -11.18
C SER A 98 -4.09 2.53 -11.73
N GLU A 99 -2.90 2.45 -11.11
CA GLU A 99 -1.90 1.45 -11.48
C GLU A 99 -2.33 0.02 -11.13
N VAL A 100 -3.03 -0.17 -10.01
CA VAL A 100 -3.63 -1.48 -9.67
C VAL A 100 -4.64 -1.90 -10.72
N GLU A 101 -5.52 -0.99 -11.14
CA GLU A 101 -6.48 -1.24 -12.22
C GLU A 101 -5.78 -1.60 -13.53
N HIS A 102 -4.78 -0.81 -13.93
CA HIS A 102 -4.01 -1.09 -15.15
C HIS A 102 -3.31 -2.45 -15.10
N TYR A 103 -2.74 -2.82 -13.96
CA TYR A 103 -2.02 -4.08 -13.79
C TYR A 103 -2.93 -5.31 -13.92
N ILE A 104 -4.15 -5.26 -13.37
CA ILE A 104 -5.07 -6.41 -13.42
C ILE A 104 -5.88 -6.51 -14.73
N SER A 105 -5.92 -5.43 -15.52
CA SER A 105 -6.58 -5.42 -16.82
C SER A 105 -5.69 -5.90 -17.98
N ASN A 106 -4.38 -6.04 -17.76
CA ASN A 106 -3.39 -6.50 -18.75
C ASN A 106 -3.11 -8.00 -18.62
#